data_AF-G9YL48-F1
#
_entry.id   AF-G9YL48-F1
#
_cell.length_a   1.000
_cell.length_b   1.000
_cell.length_c   1.000
_cell.angle_alpha   90.00
_cell.angle_beta   90.00
_cell.angle_gamma   90.00
#
_symmetry.space_group_name_H-M   'P 1'
#
loop_
_entity.id
_entity.type
_entity.pdbx_description
1 polymer ?
#
loop_
_entity_poly.entity_id
_entity_poly.type
_entity_poly.pdbx_seq_one_letter_code
_entity_poly.pdbx_strand_id
1 'polypeptide(L)'
;MCFGIAAAVGIPSYLLARSAVGNTGAMFLMMAVALPAFLLAMYEKDGLPFEKVVRNILRARFLRPGVRPYQTENIYAPFTQRGAVRKEDTIAKSKKPKARPRKGR
;
A
#
# COMPACT_ATOMS: atom_id res chain seq x y z
N MET A 1 -14.57 -17.10 -5.63
CA MET A 1 -15.03 -16.53 -6.93
C MET A 1 -14.55 -17.27 -8.20
N CYS A 2 -13.63 -18.25 -8.15
CA CYS A 2 -13.12 -18.90 -9.38
C CYS A 2 -14.10 -19.89 -10.03
N PHE A 3 -14.90 -20.65 -9.26
CA PHE A 3 -15.91 -21.57 -9.83
C PHE A 3 -17.00 -20.85 -10.63
N GLY A 4 -17.41 -19.65 -10.19
CA GLY A 4 -18.37 -18.84 -10.93
C GLY A 4 -17.81 -18.38 -12.29
N ILE A 5 -16.54 -17.96 -12.32
CA ILE A 5 -15.85 -17.57 -13.56
C ILE A 5 -15.67 -18.78 -14.47
N ALA A 6 -15.29 -19.93 -13.92
CA ALA A 6 -15.15 -21.18 -14.66
C ALA A 6 -16.49 -21.60 -15.31
N ALA A 7 -17.61 -21.49 -14.60
CA ALA A 7 -18.93 -21.77 -15.15
C ALA A 7 -19.33 -20.73 -16.21
N ALA A 8 -19.09 -19.44 -15.94
CA ALA A 8 -19.43 -18.35 -16.86
C ALA A 8 -18.65 -18.41 -18.18
N VAL A 9 -17.45 -18.99 -18.21
CA VAL A 9 -16.65 -19.16 -19.43
C VAL A 9 -16.80 -20.57 -20.02
N GLY A 10 -16.94 -21.60 -19.19
CA GLY A 10 -17.08 -23.00 -19.60
C GLY A 10 -18.41 -23.30 -20.31
N ILE A 11 -19.53 -22.77 -19.80
CA ILE A 11 -20.84 -23.00 -20.39
C ILE A 11 -20.95 -22.40 -21.81
N PRO A 12 -20.60 -21.12 -22.06
CA PRO A 12 -20.68 -20.57 -23.40
C PRO A 12 -19.64 -21.18 -24.35
N SER A 13 -18.44 -21.54 -23.88
CA SER A 13 -17.47 -22.24 -24.74
C SER A 13 -17.98 -23.62 -25.20
N TYR A 14 -18.70 -24.36 -24.34
CA TYR A 14 -19.35 -25.61 -24.73
C TYR A 14 -20.46 -25.41 -25.75
N LEU A 15 -21.35 -24.42 -25.53
CA LEU A 15 -22.47 -24.15 -26.43
C LEU A 15 -22.00 -23.74 -27.84
N LEU A 16 -20.93 -22.95 -27.92
CA LEU A 16 -20.33 -22.52 -29.19
C LEU A 16 -19.52 -23.64 -29.86
N ALA A 17 -18.77 -24.43 -29.10
CA ALA A 17 -17.95 -25.51 -29.66
C ALA A 17 -18.79 -26.72 -30.10
N ARG A 18 -19.96 -26.95 -29.48
CA ARG A 18 -20.86 -28.08 -29.78
C ARG A 18 -21.26 -28.13 -31.26
N SER A 19 -21.48 -26.99 -31.90
CA SER A 19 -21.88 -26.92 -33.31
C SER A 19 -20.73 -27.14 -34.29
N ALA A 20 -19.48 -26.89 -33.88
CA ALA A 20 -18.31 -26.94 -34.76
C ALA A 20 -17.48 -28.23 -34.62
N VAL A 21 -17.29 -28.73 -33.39
CA VAL A 21 -16.33 -29.82 -33.09
C VAL A 21 -17.05 -31.12 -32.65
N GLY A 22 -18.37 -31.07 -32.50
CA GLY A 22 -19.16 -32.18 -31.97
C GLY A 22 -19.11 -32.30 -30.44
N ASN A 23 -19.97 -33.15 -29.89
CA ASN A 23 -20.24 -33.17 -28.44
C ASN A 23 -19.02 -33.56 -27.60
N THR A 24 -18.27 -34.56 -28.04
CA THR A 24 -17.05 -35.05 -27.37
C THR A 24 -15.93 -34.03 -27.39
N GLY A 25 -15.66 -33.41 -28.55
CA GLY A 25 -14.65 -32.36 -28.67
C GLY A 25 -14.99 -31.12 -27.84
N ALA A 26 -16.27 -30.73 -27.82
CA ALA A 26 -16.75 -29.60 -27.02
C ALA A 26 -16.60 -29.84 -25.50
N MET A 27 -16.79 -31.07 -25.02
CA MET A 27 -16.57 -31.42 -23.61
C MET A 27 -15.09 -31.30 -23.21
N PHE A 28 -14.16 -31.78 -24.05
CA PHE A 28 -12.73 -31.62 -23.80
C PHE A 28 -12.30 -30.16 -23.82
N LEU A 29 -12.83 -29.36 -24.75
CA LEU A 29 -12.58 -27.92 -24.81
C LEU A 29 -13.08 -27.20 -23.55
N MET A 30 -14.32 -27.48 -23.15
CA MET A 30 -14.89 -26.92 -21.91
C MET A 30 -14.02 -27.27 -20.70
N MET A 31 -13.58 -28.53 -20.60
CA MET A 31 -12.74 -28.99 -19.49
C MET A 31 -11.36 -28.31 -19.53
N ALA A 32 -10.73 -28.20 -20.69
CA ALA A 32 -9.44 -27.54 -20.85
C ALA A 32 -9.50 -26.05 -20.47
N VAL A 33 -10.59 -25.36 -20.80
CA VAL A 33 -10.81 -23.96 -20.45
C VAL A 33 -11.12 -23.77 -18.96
N ALA A 34 -11.84 -24.71 -18.34
CA ALA A 34 -12.17 -24.67 -16.92
C ALA A 34 -11.00 -25.05 -16.01
N LEU A 35 -10.09 -25.91 -16.48
CA LEU A 35 -8.95 -26.44 -15.71
C LEU A 35 -8.06 -25.37 -15.06
N PRO A 36 -7.62 -24.29 -15.74
CA PRO A 36 -6.82 -23.25 -15.10
C PRO A 36 -7.59 -22.50 -13.99
N ALA A 37 -8.88 -22.24 -14.18
CA ALA A 37 -9.72 -21.60 -13.16
C ALA A 37 -9.99 -22.54 -11.98
N PHE A 38 -10.12 -23.84 -12.23
CA PHE A 38 -10.29 -24.87 -11.21
C PHE A 38 -9.03 -25.05 -10.36
N LEU A 39 -7.85 -25.12 -10.99
CA LEU A 39 -6.58 -25.17 -10.27
C LEU A 39 -6.39 -23.92 -9.39
N LEU A 40 -6.72 -22.73 -9.89
CA LEU A 40 -6.69 -21.50 -9.10
C LEU A 40 -7.71 -21.49 -7.95
N ALA A 41 -8.84 -22.18 -8.11
CA ALA A 41 -9.84 -22.32 -7.05
C ALA A 41 -9.38 -23.26 -5.93
N MET A 42 -8.74 -24.37 -6.31
CA MET A 42 -8.14 -25.34 -5.39
C MET A 42 -6.77 -24.91 -4.87
N TYR A 43 -6.21 -23.82 -5.41
CA TYR A 43 -4.91 -23.32 -4.98
C TYR A 43 -5.03 -22.66 -3.62
N GLU A 44 -4.62 -23.39 -2.59
CA GLU A 44 -4.38 -22.88 -1.26
C GLU A 44 -2.90 -22.51 -1.14
N LYS A 45 -2.60 -21.21 -0.91
CA LYS A 45 -1.28 -20.80 -0.43
C LYS A 45 -1.33 -20.75 1.08
N ASP A 46 -0.41 -21.47 1.71
CA ASP A 46 -0.21 -21.45 3.17
C ASP A 46 -1.47 -21.82 3.99
N GLY A 47 -2.40 -22.58 3.40
CA GLY A 47 -3.69 -22.94 4.00
C GLY A 47 -4.76 -21.85 3.94
N LEU A 48 -4.52 -20.75 3.22
CA LEU A 48 -5.51 -19.72 2.96
C LEU A 48 -6.05 -19.79 1.52
N PRO A 49 -7.37 -19.70 1.32
CA PRO A 49 -7.94 -19.63 -0.02
C PRO A 49 -7.51 -18.34 -0.72
N PHE A 50 -7.23 -18.43 -2.02
CA PHE A 50 -6.72 -17.33 -2.85
C PHE A 50 -7.51 -16.01 -2.71
N GLU A 51 -8.83 -16.10 -2.54
CA GLU A 51 -9.68 -14.92 -2.33
C GLU A 51 -9.28 -14.11 -1.09
N LYS A 52 -8.88 -14.80 -0.01
CA LYS A 52 -8.43 -14.16 1.23
C LYS A 52 -7.09 -13.48 1.03
N VAL A 53 -6.17 -14.13 0.33
CA VAL A 53 -4.84 -13.60 0.01
C VAL A 53 -4.96 -12.33 -0.84
N VAL A 54 -5.74 -12.37 -1.92
CA VAL A 54 -5.97 -11.21 -2.81
C VAL A 54 -6.61 -10.05 -2.07
N ARG A 55 -7.63 -10.32 -1.24
CA ARG A 55 -8.26 -9.28 -0.40
C ARG A 55 -7.26 -8.64 0.56
N ASN A 56 -6.34 -9.44 1.11
CA ASN A 56 -5.31 -8.94 2.00
C ASN A 56 -4.29 -8.07 1.27
N ILE A 57 -3.86 -8.49 0.07
CA ILE A 57 -2.97 -7.71 -0.81
C ILE A 57 -3.62 -6.39 -1.20
N LEU A 58 -4.87 -6.39 -1.68
CA LEU A 58 -5.60 -5.17 -2.05
C LEU A 58 -5.77 -4.23 -0.86
N ARG A 59 -6.09 -4.77 0.31
CA ARG A 59 -6.23 -3.95 1.53
C ARG A 59 -4.90 -3.32 1.94
N ALA A 60 -3.80 -4.07 1.89
CA ALA A 60 -2.49 -3.59 2.26
C ALA A 60 -1.90 -2.60 1.24
N ARG A 61 -2.13 -2.81 -0.06
CA ARG A 61 -1.58 -1.96 -1.14
C ARG A 61 -2.41 -0.73 -1.46
N PHE A 62 -3.73 -0.83 -1.45
CA PHE A 62 -4.60 0.21 -2.03
C PHE A 62 -5.53 0.87 -1.01
N LEU A 63 -6.16 0.09 -0.12
CA LEU A 63 -7.18 0.64 0.80
C LEU A 63 -6.58 1.28 2.05
N ARG A 64 -5.42 0.82 2.52
CA ARG A 64 -4.76 1.43 3.69
C ARG A 64 -3.84 2.56 3.24
N PRO A 65 -4.06 3.81 3.71
CA PRO A 65 -3.07 4.87 3.55
C PRO A 65 -1.79 4.45 4.29
N GLY A 66 -0.66 4.47 3.57
CA GLY A 66 0.64 4.02 4.09
C GLY A 66 1.24 4.94 5.15
N VAL A 67 0.69 6.13 5.33
CA VAL A 67 1.11 7.07 6.37
C VAL A 67 0.43 6.67 7.66
N ARG A 68 1.21 6.24 8.65
CA ARG A 68 0.79 6.22 10.06
C ARG A 68 1.06 7.62 10.62
N PRO A 69 0.08 8.53 10.69
CA PRO A 69 0.34 9.87 11.16
C PRO A 69 0.52 9.77 12.67
N TYR A 70 1.76 9.73 13.13
CA TYR A 70 2.08 9.90 14.54
C TYR A 70 1.91 11.38 14.85
N GLN A 71 0.70 11.77 15.25
CA GLN A 71 0.49 13.09 15.82
C GLN A 71 0.93 13.02 17.28
N THR A 72 2.08 13.60 17.58
CA THR A 72 2.47 13.92 18.94
C THR A 72 1.88 15.28 19.28
N GLU A 73 0.99 15.35 20.25
CA GLU A 73 0.64 16.63 20.88
C GLU A 73 1.83 17.08 21.71
N ASN A 74 2.74 17.83 21.10
CA ASN A 74 3.91 18.34 21.81
C ASN A 74 3.49 19.51 22.72
N ILE A 75 3.24 19.19 23.98
CA ILE A 75 2.96 20.16 25.06
C ILE A 75 4.11 21.20 25.19
N TYR A 76 5.31 20.91 24.67
CA TYR A 76 6.47 21.79 24.69
C TYR A 76 6.59 22.75 23.49
N ALA A 77 5.75 22.64 22.45
CA ALA A 77 5.75 23.54 21.29
C ALA A 77 5.71 25.05 21.62
N PRO A 78 4.93 25.54 22.62
CA PRO A 78 4.93 26.96 22.94
C PRO A 78 6.22 27.45 23.61
N PHE A 79 7.07 26.55 24.11
CA PHE A 79 8.32 26.91 24.78
C PHE A 79 9.50 27.00 23.82
N THR A 80 9.46 26.33 22.67
CA THR A 80 10.53 26.39 21.67
C THR A 80 10.45 27.65 20.79
N GLN A 81 9.24 28.15 20.49
CA GLN A 81 9.06 29.33 19.63
C GLN A 81 9.33 30.68 20.33
N ARG A 82 9.06 30.80 21.64
CA ARG A 82 9.24 32.06 22.39
C ARG A 82 10.63 32.23 23.02
N GLY A 83 11.43 31.17 23.10
CA GLY A 83 12.70 31.16 23.84
C GLY A 83 13.91 31.69 23.06
N ALA A 84 14.02 31.42 21.76
CA ALA A 84 15.17 31.82 20.95
C ALA A 84 15.13 33.31 20.54
N VAL A 85 13.97 33.80 20.09
CA VAL A 85 13.83 35.15 19.52
C VAL A 85 14.10 36.26 20.54
N ARG A 86 13.83 36.06 21.84
CA ARG A 86 14.12 37.09 22.87
C ARG A 86 15.51 37.00 23.49
N LYS A 87 16.12 35.81 23.53
CA LYS A 87 17.44 35.62 24.16
C LYS A 87 18.59 35.93 23.19
N GLU A 88 18.44 35.64 21.90
CA GLU A 88 19.48 35.94 20.91
C GLU A 88 19.65 37.45 20.69
N ASP A 89 18.55 38.22 20.63
CA ASP A 89 18.58 39.68 20.46
C ASP A 89 19.20 40.44 21.65
N THR A 90 19.03 39.91 22.87
CA THR A 90 19.59 40.51 24.10
C THR A 90 21.08 40.19 24.26
N ILE A 91 21.52 39.02 23.85
CA ILE A 91 22.94 38.63 23.85
C ILE A 91 23.71 39.43 22.77
N ALA A 92 23.12 39.64 21.59
CA ALA A 92 23.72 40.42 20.50
C ALA A 92 23.89 41.92 20.87
N LYS A 93 22.90 42.53 21.56
CA LYS A 93 23.01 43.94 21.99
C LYS A 93 24.00 44.17 23.15
N SER A 94 24.30 43.15 23.96
CA SER A 94 25.18 43.28 25.13
C SER A 94 26.68 43.20 24.81
N LYS A 95 27.07 42.67 23.65
CA LYS A 95 28.47 42.58 23.21
C LYS A 95 28.93 43.89 22.55
N LYS A 96 29.15 44.95 23.34
CA LYS A 96 29.97 46.09 22.90
C LYS A 96 31.46 45.77 23.12
N PRO A 97 32.35 45.95 22.12
CA PRO A 97 33.78 45.74 22.31
C PRO A 97 34.35 46.89 23.16
N LYS A 98 34.81 46.60 24.39
CA LYS A 98 35.60 47.55 25.19
C LYS A 98 36.99 47.67 24.56
N ALA A 99 37.22 48.73 23.79
CA ALA A 99 38.56 49.14 23.37
C ALA A 99 39.39 49.51 24.61
N ARG A 100 40.49 48.79 24.87
CA ARG A 100 41.50 49.17 25.87
C ARG A 100 42.51 50.12 25.21
N PRO A 101 42.88 51.25 25.83
CA PRO A 101 43.93 52.11 25.29
C PRO A 101 45.29 51.47 25.59
N ARG A 102 46.10 51.25 24.55
CA ARG A 102 47.52 50.91 24.70
C ARG A 102 48.29 52.20 24.97
N LYS A 103 48.85 52.35 26.17
CA LYS A 103 49.78 53.43 26.52
C LYS A 103 51.18 53.00 26.08
N GLY A 104 51.76 53.75 25.15
CA GLY A 104 53.13 53.53 24.67
C GLY A 104 54.18 54.20 25.55
N ARG A 105 55.26 53.47 25.83
CA ARG A 105 56.66 53.84 25.58
C ARG A 105 57.51 52.57 25.68
#